data_AF-A0A3L9Y3X5-F1
#
_entry.id   AF-A0A3L9Y3X5-F1
#
_cell.length_a   1.000
_cell.length_b   1.000
_cell.length_c   1.000
_cell.angle_alpha   90.00
_cell.angle_beta   90.00
_cell.angle_gamma   90.00
#
_symmetry.space_group_name_H-M   'P 1'
#
loop_
_entity.id
_entity.type
_entity.pdbx_description
1 polymer ?
#
loop_
_entity_poly.entity_id
_entity_poly.type
_entity_poly.pdbx_seq_one_letter_code
_entity_poly.pdbx_strand_id
1 'polypeptide(L)'
;MYFVNSIGDLFHEDAPNDWIDRVFAVMAMASHHTFQVLTKRSARMRDYLGGDRFSDSHASERIAYAAMTLVDESTRGICFA
;
A
#
# COMPACT_ATOMS: atom_id res chain seq x y z
N MET A 1 -7.32 10.85 12.28
CA MET A 1 -7.86 9.76 11.45
C MET A 1 -7.99 10.29 10.04
N TYR A 2 -7.40 9.60 9.07
CA TYR A 2 -7.24 10.07 7.70
C TYR A 2 -7.93 9.10 6.72
N PHE A 3 -8.60 9.67 5.72
CA PHE A 3 -9.29 8.89 4.71
C PHE A 3 -8.44 8.79 3.44
N VAL A 4 -8.18 7.57 2.98
CA VAL A 4 -7.22 7.34 1.88
C VAL A 4 -7.82 7.68 0.51
N ASN A 5 -9.14 7.57 0.32
CA ASN A 5 -9.79 7.85 -0.97
C ASN A 5 -11.26 8.21 -0.79
N SER A 6 -11.73 9.30 -1.39
CA SER A 6 -13.11 9.81 -1.22
C SER A 6 -14.16 9.12 -2.10
N ILE A 7 -13.95 9.11 -3.43
CA ILE A 7 -14.93 8.65 -4.43
C ILE A 7 -14.43 7.40 -5.16
N GLY A 8 -13.11 7.24 -5.29
CA GLY A 8 -12.50 6.11 -5.96
C GLY A 8 -12.42 4.87 -5.08
N ASP A 9 -11.91 3.78 -5.66
CA ASP A 9 -11.64 2.53 -4.95
C ASP A 9 -10.14 2.22 -5.01
N LEU A 10 -9.49 1.99 -3.86
CA LEU A 10 -8.06 1.68 -3.82
C LEU A 10 -7.75 0.36 -4.53
N PHE A 11 -8.68 -0.59 -4.48
CA PHE A 11 -8.55 -1.90 -5.11
C PHE A 11 -9.20 -1.93 -6.51
N HIS A 12 -9.18 -0.81 -7.24
CA HIS A 12 -9.75 -0.76 -8.57
C HIS A 12 -9.00 -1.69 -9.53
N GLU A 13 -9.65 -2.50 -10.39
CA GLU A 13 -8.99 -3.51 -11.25
C GLU A 13 -7.83 -2.96 -12.08
N ASP A 14 -7.95 -1.71 -12.56
CA ASP A 14 -6.89 -1.00 -13.28
C ASP A 14 -5.74 -0.49 -12.40
N ALA A 15 -5.88 -0.52 -11.07
CA ALA A 15 -4.83 -0.17 -10.12
C ALA A 15 -3.88 -1.37 -9.95
N PRO A 16 -2.60 -1.26 -10.36
CA PRO A 16 -1.63 -2.36 -10.23
C PRO A 16 -1.30 -2.64 -8.76
N ASN A 17 -0.97 -3.90 -8.42
CA ASN A 17 -0.63 -4.28 -7.05
C ASN A 17 0.61 -3.53 -6.53
N ASP A 18 1.63 -3.31 -7.36
CA ASP A 18 2.83 -2.55 -6.98
C ASP A 18 2.51 -1.11 -6.54
N TRP A 19 1.49 -0.50 -7.14
CA TRP A 19 1.03 0.83 -6.74
C TRP A 19 0.33 0.77 -5.38
N ILE A 20 -0.49 -0.25 -5.15
CA ILE A 20 -1.13 -0.50 -3.85
C ILE A 20 -0.05 -0.77 -2.78
N ASP A 21 0.98 -1.56 -3.09
CA ASP A 21 2.11 -1.84 -2.19
C ASP A 21 2.81 -0.54 -1.77
N ARG A 22 3.04 0.40 -2.70
CA ARG A 22 3.59 1.74 -2.38
C ARG A 22 2.68 2.57 -1.47
N VAL A 23 1.36 2.56 -1.71
CA VAL A 23 0.40 3.29 -0.86
C VAL A 23 0.42 2.73 0.57
N PHE A 24 0.37 1.41 0.72
CA PHE A 24 0.47 0.76 2.03
C PHE A 24 1.83 0.98 2.69
N ALA A 25 2.91 1.06 1.92
CA ALA A 25 4.23 1.40 2.44
C ALA A 25 4.25 2.81 3.04
N VAL A 26 3.68 3.81 2.37
CA VAL A 26 3.54 5.16 2.93
C VAL A 26 2.69 5.16 4.19
N MET A 27 1.57 4.42 4.20
CA MET A 27 0.74 4.28 5.39
C MET A 27 1.48 3.64 6.57
N ALA A 28 2.34 2.66 6.31
CA ALA A 28 3.16 2.00 7.32
C ALA A 28 4.26 2.93 7.86
N MET A 29 4.89 3.73 7.00
CA MET A 29 5.89 4.74 7.40
C MET A 29 5.26 5.89 8.21
N ALA A 30 4.06 6.33 7.84
CA ALA A 30 3.30 7.37 8.53
C ALA A 30 2.51 6.80 9.74
N SER A 31 3.20 6.04 10.59
CA SER A 31 2.60 5.30 11.72
C SER A 31 1.91 6.16 12.78
N HIS A 32 2.17 7.47 12.79
CA HIS A 32 1.50 8.46 13.63
C HIS A 32 0.06 8.78 13.17
N HIS A 33 -0.38 8.22 12.04
CA HIS A 33 -1.71 8.39 11.48
C HIS A 33 -2.50 7.08 11.46
N THR A 34 -3.76 7.13 11.89
CA THR A 34 -4.71 6.06 11.63
C THR A 34 -5.41 6.30 10.30
N PHE A 35 -5.24 5.37 9.35
CA PHE A 35 -5.83 5.44 8.03
C PHE A 35 -7.09 4.56 7.94
N GLN A 36 -8.13 5.08 7.30
CA GLN A 36 -9.32 4.30 6.94
C GLN A 36 -9.28 3.98 5.45
N VAL A 37 -9.32 2.68 5.13
CA VAL A 37 -9.43 2.17 3.76
C VAL A 37 -10.85 1.67 3.56
N LEU A 38 -11.61 2.32 2.68
CA LEU A 38 -12.92 1.86 2.26
C LEU A 38 -12.81 1.32 0.84
N THR A 39 -13.37 0.14 0.61
CA THR A 39 -13.37 -0.50 -0.71
C THR A 39 -14.72 -1.16 -0.99
N LYS A 40 -15.15 -1.09 -2.26
CA LYS A 40 -16.30 -1.83 -2.76
C LYS A 40 -15.92 -3.25 -3.22
N ARG A 41 -14.63 -3.52 -3.38
CA ARG A 41 -14.05 -4.76 -3.93
C ARG A 41 -13.33 -5.55 -2.84
N SER A 42 -14.06 -5.87 -1.78
CA SER A 42 -13.53 -6.55 -0.58
C SER A 42 -12.91 -7.93 -0.85
N ALA A 43 -13.36 -8.62 -1.92
CA ALA A 43 -12.75 -9.88 -2.37
C ALA A 43 -11.29 -9.67 -2.79
N ARG A 44 -11.03 -8.68 -3.66
CA ARG A 44 -9.66 -8.36 -4.10
C ARG A 44 -8.78 -7.87 -2.95
N MET A 45 -9.33 -7.07 -2.04
CA MET A 45 -8.60 -6.67 -0.84
C MET A 45 -8.20 -7.88 -0.01
N ARG A 46 -9.10 -8.85 0.16
CA ARG A 46 -8.81 -10.10 0.87
C ARG A 46 -7.72 -10.90 0.16
N ASP A 47 -7.79 -11.03 -1.16
CA ASP A 47 -6.79 -11.77 -1.94
C ASP A 47 -5.41 -11.08 -1.87
N TYR A 48 -5.41 -9.75 -1.90
CA TYR A 48 -4.19 -8.96 -1.77
C TYR A 48 -3.55 -9.08 -0.37
N LEU A 49 -4.34 -8.96 0.70
CA LEU A 49 -3.85 -8.97 2.09
C LEU A 49 -3.55 -10.38 2.60
N GLY A 50 -4.39 -11.33 2.23
CA GLY A 50 -4.41 -12.68 2.76
C GLY A 50 -4.05 -13.70 1.71
N GLY A 51 -3.11 -13.35 0.81
CA GLY A 51 -2.62 -14.20 -0.28
C GLY A 51 -2.52 -15.67 0.14
N ASP A 52 -2.74 -16.57 -0.82
CA ASP A 52 -2.80 -18.00 -0.57
C ASP A 52 -1.73 -18.39 0.45
N ARG A 53 -2.11 -19.07 1.54
CA ARG A 53 -1.19 -19.35 2.67
C ARG A 53 0.02 -20.21 2.26
N PHE A 54 0.06 -20.59 0.98
CA PHE A 54 1.08 -21.36 0.29
C PHE A 54 1.87 -20.56 -0.76
N SER A 55 1.53 -19.30 -1.06
CA SER A 55 2.29 -18.45 -1.98
C SER A 55 3.34 -17.62 -1.22
N ASP A 56 4.61 -17.84 -1.55
CA ASP A 56 5.81 -17.33 -0.87
C ASP A 56 5.97 -15.79 -0.81
N SER A 57 5.04 -14.99 -1.35
CA SER A 57 5.17 -13.52 -1.36
C SER A 57 4.07 -12.84 -0.54
N HIS A 58 4.32 -12.71 0.76
CA HIS A 58 3.38 -12.10 1.69
C HIS A 58 3.24 -10.59 1.37
N ALA A 59 2.03 -10.05 1.48
CA ALA A 59 1.79 -8.61 1.28
C ALA A 59 2.72 -7.74 2.15
N SER A 60 3.03 -8.21 3.37
CA SER A 60 3.98 -7.56 4.28
C SER A 60 5.39 -7.43 3.69
N GLU A 61 5.87 -8.43 2.96
CA GLU A 61 7.21 -8.40 2.35
C GLU A 61 7.26 -7.42 1.18
N ARG A 62 6.23 -7.43 0.32
CA ARG A 62 6.12 -6.48 -0.80
C ARG A 62 6.01 -5.04 -0.30
N ILE A 63 5.19 -4.82 0.74
CA ILE A 63 5.04 -3.50 1.39
C ILE A 63 6.37 -3.07 2.03
N ALA A 64 7.10 -3.96 2.70
CA ALA A 64 8.39 -3.64 3.29
C ALA A 64 9.44 -3.29 2.22
N TYR A 65 9.50 -4.05 1.12
CA TYR A 65 10.37 -3.75 -0.01
C TYR A 65 10.02 -2.41 -0.67
N ALA A 66 8.73 -2.13 -0.87
CA ALA A 66 8.26 -0.85 -1.37
C ALA A 66 8.62 0.29 -0.42
N ALA A 67 8.47 0.11 0.90
CA ALA A 67 8.88 1.11 1.89
C ALA A 67 10.38 1.39 1.84
N MET A 68 11.21 0.34 1.77
CA MET A 68 12.67 0.50 1.66
C MET A 68 13.05 1.22 0.37
N THR A 69 12.36 0.92 -0.74
CA THR A 69 12.55 1.61 -2.02
C THR A 69 12.17 3.09 -1.91
N LEU A 70 11.04 3.43 -1.30
CA LEU A 70 10.61 4.82 -1.09
C LEU A 70 11.57 5.60 -0.19
N VAL A 71 12.12 4.96 0.85
CA VAL A 71 13.15 5.58 1.72
C VAL A 71 14.43 5.87 0.95
N ASP A 72 14.86 4.93 0.10
CA ASP A 72 16.03 5.11 -0.75
C ASP A 72 15.82 6.20 -1.81
N GLU A 73 14.66 6.24 -2.48
CA GLU A 73 14.24 7.32 -3.38
C GLU A 73 14.25 8.69 -2.65
N SER A 74 13.71 8.75 -1.43
CA SER A 74 13.71 9.96 -0.60
C SER A 74 15.11 10.38 -0.14
N THR A 75 16.04 9.43 0.05
CA THR A 75 17.41 9.72 0.49
C THR A 75 18.29 10.17 -0.67
N ARG A 76 18.02 9.66 -1.89
CA ARG A 76 18.66 10.09 -3.13
C ARG A 76 18.12 11.43 -3.65
N GLY A 77 16.91 11.81 -3.23
CA GLY A 77 16.30 13.10 -3.49
C GLY A 77 16.31 14.02 -2.26
N ILE A 78 17.40 14.76 -2.04
CA ILE A 78 17.33 16.04 -1.31
C ILE A 78 16.50 17.00 -2.18
N CYS A 79 15.17 16.87 -2.11
CA CYS A 79 14.12 17.81 -2.52
C CYS A 79 12.80 17.04 -2.68
N PHE A 80 11.99 16.98 -1.62
CA PHE A 80 10.58 17.32 -1.81
C PHE A 80 10.57 18.85 -1.99
N ALA A 81 10.72 19.31 -3.23
CA ALA A 81 10.39 20.68 -3.62
C ALA A 81 8.97 20.67 -4.19
#